data_AF-A0A924X7N6-F1
#
_entry.id   AF-A0A924X7N6-F1
#
_cell.length_a   1.000
_cell.length_b   1.000
_cell.length_c   1.000
_cell.angle_alpha   90.00
_cell.angle_beta   90.00
_cell.angle_gamma   90.00
#
_symmetry.space_group_name_H-M   'P 1'
#
loop_
_entity.id
_entity.type
_entity.pdbx_description
1 polymer ?
#
loop_
_entity_poly.entity_id
_entity_poly.type
_entity_poly.pdbx_seq_one_letter_code
_entity_poly.pdbx_strand_id
1 'polypeptide(L)'
;MIAGGVLFTPRYTGTTKEYFLAGGQIPTWLAACSVLSATMSAATFLGGPDYGFRGDFTYLSSNIGALLAAIFVARLLIPRYYALGATTVYELLGLRFGKPAMRAAGGMFLVGRVLAGGTRVYLGAIAISMIMFSQIGALQILVASLVLVVISFGFTFVGGLKSIIWNDLIQFIIYVGVAVAILVFLWMLIPAPGRMILGALEDEHKLRLLDFSLGVSKPFSLLAIITGGTLLSIGNFGLDQDTT
;
A
#
# COMPACT_ATOMS: atom_id res chain seq x y z
N MET A 1 6.33 4.96 -17.11
CA MET A 1 6.91 5.75 -16.00
C MET A 1 8.03 6.70 -16.46
N ILE A 2 8.94 6.31 -17.37
CA ILE A 2 10.04 7.18 -17.87
C ILE A 2 9.56 8.45 -18.60
N ALA A 3 8.48 8.37 -19.39
CA ALA A 3 7.98 9.51 -20.17
C ALA A 3 7.26 10.58 -19.31
N GLY A 4 6.55 10.18 -18.25
CA GLY A 4 5.79 11.10 -17.39
C GLY A 4 6.71 12.00 -16.57
N GLY A 5 7.78 11.44 -15.99
CA GLY A 5 8.76 12.22 -15.22
C GLY A 5 9.44 13.31 -16.06
N VAL A 6 9.77 13.06 -17.33
CA VAL A 6 10.41 14.08 -18.19
C VAL A 6 9.41 15.14 -18.67
N LEU A 7 8.16 14.77 -18.95
CA LEU A 7 7.12 15.68 -19.45
C LEU A 7 6.49 16.56 -18.36
N PHE A 8 6.37 16.06 -17.13
CA PHE A 8 5.67 16.77 -16.05
C PHE A 8 6.60 17.42 -15.02
N THR A 9 7.92 17.38 -15.22
CA THR A 9 8.87 18.18 -14.43
C THR A 9 8.86 19.62 -14.96
N PRO A 10 8.29 20.60 -14.24
CA PRO A 10 8.44 22.01 -14.62
C PRO A 10 9.92 22.39 -14.47
N ARG A 11 10.42 23.29 -15.32
CA ARG A 11 11.76 23.88 -15.13
C ARG A 11 11.82 24.50 -13.73
N TYR A 12 12.71 23.95 -12.90
CA TYR A 12 12.93 24.29 -11.49
C TYR A 12 12.92 25.80 -11.22
N THR A 13 12.02 26.25 -10.34
CA THR A 13 12.01 27.59 -9.74
C THR A 13 12.34 27.52 -8.24
N GLY A 14 13.37 26.76 -7.88
CA GLY A 14 14.23 26.98 -6.70
C GLY A 14 13.66 27.12 -5.26
N THR A 15 12.34 27.00 -5.00
CA THR A 15 11.79 27.25 -3.65
C THR A 15 11.35 25.97 -2.92
N THR A 16 11.69 25.87 -1.63
CA THR A 16 11.34 24.75 -0.72
C THR A 16 9.84 24.47 -0.70
N LYS A 17 9.01 25.52 -0.80
CA LYS A 17 7.55 25.43 -0.82
C LYS A 17 7.04 24.71 -2.07
N GLU A 18 7.69 24.89 -3.21
CA GLU A 18 7.30 24.27 -4.48
C GLU A 18 7.75 22.80 -4.55
N TYR A 19 8.89 22.46 -3.96
CA TYR A 19 9.38 21.08 -3.84
C TYR A 19 8.53 20.21 -2.89
N PHE A 20 8.18 20.74 -1.71
CA PHE A 20 7.46 19.98 -0.66
C PHE A 20 5.93 20.16 -0.65
N LEU A 21 5.38 21.27 -1.17
CA LEU A 21 3.93 21.49 -1.22
C LEU A 21 3.36 21.43 -2.64
N ALA A 22 4.19 21.13 -3.65
CA ALA A 22 3.82 21.19 -5.05
C ALA A 22 3.15 22.53 -5.47
N GLY A 23 3.53 23.63 -4.80
CA GLY A 23 2.97 24.96 -5.03
C GLY A 23 1.54 25.18 -4.50
N GLY A 24 0.94 24.22 -3.78
CA GLY A 24 -0.42 24.33 -3.22
C GLY A 24 -1.56 24.23 -4.25
N GLN A 25 -1.27 23.79 -5.48
CA GLN A 25 -2.22 23.78 -6.61
C GLN A 25 -2.63 22.36 -7.07
N ILE A 26 -2.40 21.32 -6.27
CA ILE A 26 -2.76 19.96 -6.65
C ILE A 26 -4.26 19.73 -6.39
N PRO A 27 -5.04 19.33 -7.41
CA PRO A 27 -6.44 18.97 -7.23
C PRO A 27 -6.62 17.84 -6.21
N THR A 28 -7.64 17.94 -5.35
CA THR A 28 -7.89 16.95 -4.29
C THR A 28 -8.05 15.52 -4.81
N TRP A 29 -8.69 15.36 -5.98
CA TRP A 29 -8.83 14.04 -6.62
C TRP A 29 -7.49 13.45 -7.05
N LEU A 30 -6.54 14.29 -7.50
CA LEU A 30 -5.22 13.86 -7.94
C LEU A 30 -4.37 13.42 -6.75
N ALA A 31 -4.44 14.17 -5.65
CA ALA A 31 -3.83 13.78 -4.38
C ALA A 31 -4.43 12.46 -3.87
N ALA A 32 -5.74 12.28 -3.93
CA ALA A 32 -6.40 11.03 -3.54
C ALA A 32 -5.94 9.83 -4.39
N CYS A 33 -5.82 9.99 -5.71
CA CYS A 33 -5.27 8.95 -6.59
C CYS A 33 -3.82 8.60 -6.24
N SER A 34 -2.98 9.60 -5.92
CA SER A 34 -1.60 9.36 -5.50
C SER A 34 -1.53 8.59 -4.18
N VAL A 35 -2.35 8.96 -3.19
CA VAL A 35 -2.45 8.20 -1.92
C VAL A 35 -2.89 6.76 -2.19
N LEU A 36 -3.92 6.55 -3.00
CA LEU A 36 -4.39 5.20 -3.34
C LEU A 36 -3.29 4.37 -4.02
N SER A 37 -2.60 4.95 -5.00
CA SER A 37 -1.47 4.29 -5.68
C SER A 37 -0.36 3.92 -4.71
N ALA A 38 0.02 4.83 -3.82
CA ALA A 38 1.09 4.61 -2.85
C ALA A 38 0.72 3.53 -1.82
N THR A 39 -0.56 3.38 -1.48
CA THR A 39 -1.04 2.31 -0.58
C THR A 39 -1.15 0.95 -1.25
N MET A 40 -1.25 0.89 -2.59
CA MET A 40 -1.29 -0.36 -3.32
C MET A 40 0.09 -1.02 -3.33
N SER A 41 0.15 -2.25 -2.83
CA SER A 41 1.38 -3.04 -2.79
C SER A 41 1.31 -4.25 -3.73
N ALA A 42 2.46 -4.83 -4.06
CA ALA A 42 2.52 -6.11 -4.76
C ALA A 42 1.74 -7.22 -4.02
N ALA A 43 1.72 -7.16 -2.68
CA ALA A 43 0.94 -8.08 -1.86
C ALA A 43 -0.58 -7.95 -2.08
N THR A 44 -1.07 -6.74 -2.35
CA THR A 44 -2.49 -6.52 -2.68
C THR A 44 -2.82 -7.07 -4.07
N PHE A 45 -1.96 -6.79 -5.05
CA PHE A 45 -2.19 -7.16 -6.45
C PHE A 45 -2.09 -8.68 -6.70
N LEU A 46 -1.19 -9.37 -5.99
CA LEU A 46 -1.04 -10.83 -6.09
C LEU A 46 -1.87 -11.58 -5.05
N GLY A 47 -1.89 -11.09 -3.80
CA GLY A 47 -2.52 -11.77 -2.69
C GLY A 47 -4.05 -11.76 -2.77
N GLY A 48 -4.67 -10.63 -3.16
CA GLY A 48 -6.13 -10.56 -3.28
C GLY A 48 -6.70 -11.61 -4.23
N PRO A 49 -6.21 -11.69 -5.48
CA PRO A 49 -6.61 -12.74 -6.42
C PRO A 49 -6.30 -14.16 -5.92
N ASP A 50 -5.14 -14.42 -5.31
CA ASP A 50 -4.80 -15.74 -4.74
C ASP A 50 -5.78 -16.15 -3.63
N TYR A 51 -6.10 -15.23 -2.71
CA TYR A 51 -7.09 -15.48 -1.65
C TYR A 51 -8.48 -15.79 -2.22
N GLY A 52 -8.95 -15.02 -3.20
CA GLY A 52 -10.24 -15.29 -3.87
C GLY A 52 -10.22 -16.59 -4.67
N PHE A 53 -9.09 -16.94 -5.27
CA PHE A 53 -8.93 -18.20 -6.01
C PHE A 53 -8.96 -19.41 -5.07
N ARG A 54 -8.26 -19.37 -3.94
CA ARG A 54 -8.19 -20.49 -2.98
C ARG A 54 -9.40 -20.55 -2.04
N GLY A 55 -10.04 -19.41 -1.77
CA GLY A 55 -11.16 -19.26 -0.86
C GLY A 55 -12.30 -18.50 -1.53
N ASP A 56 -12.69 -17.37 -0.92
CA ASP A 56 -13.81 -16.51 -1.30
C ASP A 56 -13.43 -15.02 -1.12
N PHE A 57 -14.42 -14.12 -1.23
CA PHE A 57 -14.20 -12.67 -1.08
C PHE A 57 -14.26 -12.14 0.35
N THR A 58 -14.23 -13.01 1.38
CA THR A 58 -14.27 -12.57 2.79
C THR A 58 -13.09 -11.67 3.15
N TYR A 59 -11.94 -11.80 2.47
CA TYR A 59 -10.81 -10.88 2.60
C TYR A 59 -11.22 -9.40 2.47
N LEU A 60 -12.19 -9.07 1.60
CA LEU A 60 -12.63 -7.69 1.39
C LEU A 60 -13.26 -7.06 2.64
N SER A 61 -13.77 -7.88 3.57
CA SER A 61 -14.30 -7.37 4.83
C SER A 61 -13.23 -6.80 5.76
N SER A 62 -11.93 -7.02 5.49
CA SER A 62 -10.83 -6.35 6.18
C SER A 62 -10.92 -4.81 6.12
N ASN A 63 -11.53 -4.25 5.06
CA ASN A 63 -11.81 -2.82 4.95
C ASN A 63 -12.71 -2.30 6.08
N ILE A 64 -13.59 -3.13 6.64
CA ILE A 64 -14.42 -2.77 7.80
C ILE A 64 -13.51 -2.55 9.03
N GLY A 65 -12.55 -3.45 9.26
CA GLY A 65 -11.59 -3.31 10.35
C GLY A 65 -10.71 -2.07 10.20
N ALA A 66 -10.27 -1.77 8.99
CA ALA A 66 -9.55 -0.53 8.68
C ALA A 66 -10.40 0.72 8.96
N LEU A 67 -11.68 0.73 8.57
CA LEU A 67 -12.58 1.86 8.83
C LEU A 67 -12.80 2.07 10.34
N LEU A 68 -13.04 1.00 11.09
CA LEU A 68 -13.19 1.05 12.54
C LEU A 68 -11.92 1.59 13.22
N ALA A 69 -10.76 1.14 12.76
CA ALA A 69 -9.48 1.64 13.25
C ALA A 69 -9.28 3.13 12.94
N ALA A 70 -9.58 3.57 11.72
CA ALA A 70 -9.47 4.97 11.34
C ALA A 70 -10.35 5.87 12.24
N ILE A 71 -11.59 5.46 12.53
CA ILE A 71 -12.48 6.17 13.44
C ILE A 71 -11.90 6.22 14.87
N PHE A 72 -11.35 5.10 15.35
CA PHE A 72 -10.72 5.02 16.67
C PHE A 72 -9.51 5.96 16.77
N VAL A 73 -8.59 5.88 15.82
CA VAL A 73 -7.38 6.70 15.76
C VAL A 73 -7.74 8.18 15.70
N ALA A 74 -8.66 8.55 14.80
CA ALA A 74 -9.08 9.93 14.61
C ALA A 74 -9.72 10.55 15.86
N ARG A 75 -10.45 9.76 16.66
CA ARG A 75 -11.11 10.27 17.88
C ARG A 75 -10.24 10.22 19.13
N LEU A 76 -9.31 9.27 19.23
CA LEU A 76 -8.59 9.02 20.49
C LEU A 76 -7.10 9.31 20.44
N LEU A 77 -6.43 8.99 19.34
CA LEU A 77 -4.97 9.16 19.23
C LEU A 77 -4.61 10.53 18.65
N ILE A 78 -5.25 10.93 17.55
CA ILE A 78 -4.97 12.21 16.88
C ILE A 78 -5.10 13.40 17.86
N PRO A 79 -6.20 13.57 18.63
CA PRO A 79 -6.31 14.70 19.54
C PRO A 79 -5.21 14.74 20.60
N ARG A 80 -4.71 13.58 21.03
CA ARG A 80 -3.61 13.48 22.00
C ARG A 80 -2.28 13.89 21.39
N TYR A 81 -1.96 13.43 20.18
CA TYR A 81 -0.74 13.86 19.49
C TYR A 81 -0.71 15.38 19.28
N TYR A 82 -1.84 15.95 18.87
CA TYR A 82 -1.97 17.40 18.70
C TYR A 82 -1.85 18.17 20.02
N ALA A 83 -2.50 17.71 21.09
CA ALA A 83 -2.40 18.35 22.40
C ALA A 83 -0.96 18.34 22.96
N LEU A 84 -0.15 17.35 22.57
CA LEU A 84 1.24 17.23 22.98
C LEU A 84 2.20 18.04 22.10
N GLY A 85 1.76 18.56 20.96
CA GLY A 85 2.65 19.12 19.94
C GLY A 85 3.68 18.11 19.44
N ALA A 86 3.30 16.82 19.39
CA ALA A 86 4.22 15.74 19.13
C ALA A 86 4.78 15.78 17.70
N THR A 87 6.10 15.66 17.55
CA THR A 87 6.73 15.54 16.22
C THR A 87 6.78 14.10 15.72
N THR A 88 6.76 13.14 16.65
CA THR A 88 6.69 11.71 16.35
C THR A 88 5.60 11.02 17.18
N VAL A 89 4.97 9.97 16.64
CA VAL A 89 3.93 9.19 17.34
C VAL A 89 4.47 8.52 18.61
N TYR A 90 5.80 8.30 18.67
CA TYR A 90 6.50 7.68 19.79
C TYR A 90 6.68 8.63 20.99
N GLU A 91 6.51 9.94 20.82
CA GLU A 91 6.59 10.90 21.95
C GLU A 91 5.52 10.65 23.01
N LEU A 92 4.36 10.11 22.61
CA LEU A 92 3.33 9.68 23.55
C LEU A 92 3.86 8.58 24.50
N LEU A 93 4.67 7.63 23.99
CA LEU A 93 5.36 6.65 24.83
C LEU A 93 6.43 7.32 25.70
N GLY A 94 7.14 8.31 25.14
CA GLY A 94 8.15 9.08 25.86
C GLY A 94 7.60 9.78 27.10
N LEU A 95 6.41 10.36 26.99
CA LEU A 95 5.72 11.03 28.10
C LEU A 95 5.20 10.05 29.15
N ARG A 96 4.70 8.88 28.72
CA ARG A 96 4.09 7.91 29.64
C ARG A 96 5.11 6.99 30.32
N PHE A 97 6.15 6.58 29.60
CA PHE A 97 7.11 5.54 30.00
C PHE A 97 8.57 6.00 29.97
N GLY A 98 8.83 7.25 29.58
CA GLY A 98 10.17 7.84 29.55
C GLY A 98 10.90 7.68 28.23
N LYS A 99 12.03 8.39 28.11
CA LYS A 99 12.88 8.43 26.91
C LYS A 99 13.36 7.05 26.40
N PRO A 100 13.68 6.05 27.25
CA PRO A 100 14.10 4.73 26.77
C PRO A 100 13.03 4.03 25.92
N ALA A 101 11.76 4.08 26.34
CA ALA A 101 10.65 3.48 25.61
C ALA A 101 10.43 4.15 24.25
N MET A 102 10.48 5.48 24.20
CA MET A 102 10.40 6.26 22.96
C MET A 102 11.51 5.86 21.97
N ARG A 103 12.77 5.79 22.44
CA ARG A 103 13.92 5.43 21.60
C ARG A 103 13.84 3.98 21.10
N ALA A 104 13.40 3.06 21.94
CA ALA A 104 13.23 1.66 21.55
C ALA A 104 12.15 1.52 20.46
N ALA A 105 10.99 2.15 20.63
CA ALA A 105 9.91 2.12 19.64
C ALA A 105 10.33 2.76 18.30
N GLY A 106 10.92 3.95 18.34
CA GLY A 106 11.45 4.61 17.14
C GLY A 106 12.56 3.80 16.46
N GLY A 107 13.43 3.14 17.23
CA GLY A 107 14.47 2.27 16.69
C GLY A 107 13.90 1.02 16.00
N MET A 108 12.94 0.34 16.63
CA MET A 108 12.25 -0.80 16.02
C MET A 108 11.55 -0.42 14.72
N PHE A 109 10.91 0.76 14.70
CA PHE A 109 10.32 1.31 13.49
C PHE A 109 11.34 1.50 12.37
N LEU A 110 12.47 2.16 12.65
CA LEU A 110 13.51 2.39 11.64
C LEU A 110 14.06 1.08 11.07
N VAL A 111 14.28 0.07 11.92
CA VAL A 111 14.70 -1.26 11.46
C VAL A 111 13.63 -1.90 10.58
N GLY A 112 12.37 -1.89 11.03
CA GLY A 112 11.24 -2.41 10.25
C GLY A 112 11.10 -1.72 8.89
N ARG A 113 11.34 -0.41 8.83
CA ARG A 113 11.34 0.40 7.61
C ARG A 113 12.42 -0.02 6.62
N VAL A 114 13.64 -0.25 7.10
CA VAL A 114 14.74 -0.72 6.25
C VAL A 114 14.42 -2.11 5.68
N LEU A 115 13.91 -3.02 6.51
CA LEU A 115 13.53 -4.36 6.08
C LEU A 115 12.39 -4.32 5.05
N ALA A 116 11.31 -3.59 5.33
CA ALA A 116 10.17 -3.45 4.42
C ALA A 116 10.59 -2.80 3.10
N GLY A 117 11.43 -1.76 3.13
CA GLY A 117 12.01 -1.14 1.94
C GLY A 117 12.83 -2.13 1.13
N GLY A 118 13.71 -2.90 1.79
CA GLY A 118 14.53 -3.94 1.16
C GLY A 118 13.69 -5.03 0.49
N THR A 119 12.64 -5.52 1.13
CA THR A 119 11.71 -6.51 0.55
C THR A 119 11.05 -5.97 -0.72
N ARG A 120 10.60 -4.72 -0.73
CA ARG A 120 9.98 -4.10 -1.93
C ARG A 120 10.98 -4.01 -3.09
N VAL A 121 12.21 -3.58 -2.83
CA VAL A 121 13.27 -3.53 -3.85
C VAL A 121 13.56 -4.93 -4.38
N TYR A 122 13.68 -5.92 -3.50
CA TYR A 122 13.91 -7.32 -3.88
C TYR A 122 12.80 -7.89 -4.78
N LEU A 123 11.53 -7.70 -4.39
CA LEU A 123 10.40 -8.15 -5.21
C LEU A 123 10.37 -7.48 -6.59
N GLY A 124 10.65 -6.18 -6.65
CA GLY A 124 10.79 -5.47 -7.93
C GLY A 124 11.98 -5.99 -8.76
N ALA A 125 13.10 -6.29 -8.10
CA ALA A 125 14.31 -6.78 -8.75
C ALA A 125 14.13 -8.16 -9.38
N ILE A 126 13.28 -9.04 -8.83
CA ILE A 126 12.94 -10.32 -9.48
C ILE A 126 12.32 -10.08 -10.86
N ALA A 127 11.34 -9.17 -10.94
CA ALA A 127 10.67 -8.86 -12.21
C ALA A 127 11.65 -8.21 -13.21
N ILE A 128 12.45 -7.25 -12.76
CA ILE A 128 13.47 -6.60 -13.60
C ILE A 128 14.55 -7.58 -14.05
N SER A 129 14.99 -8.49 -13.18
CA SER A 129 15.93 -9.56 -13.52
C SER A 129 15.40 -10.44 -14.64
N MET A 130 14.12 -10.79 -14.58
CA MET A 130 13.46 -11.57 -15.62
C MET A 130 13.39 -10.81 -16.95
N ILE A 131 13.16 -9.49 -16.94
CA ILE A 131 13.11 -8.66 -18.15
C ILE A 131 14.50 -8.43 -18.75
N MET A 132 15.51 -8.14 -17.92
CA MET A 132 16.86 -7.78 -18.36
C MET A 132 17.70 -8.99 -18.77
N PHE A 133 17.54 -10.10 -18.06
CA PHE A 133 18.44 -11.26 -18.16
C PHE A 133 17.70 -12.56 -18.49
N SER A 134 16.36 -12.57 -18.54
CA SER A 134 15.54 -13.79 -18.73
C SER A 134 15.84 -14.90 -17.72
N GLN A 135 16.38 -14.54 -16.55
CA GLN A 135 16.85 -15.46 -15.52
C GLN A 135 16.63 -14.86 -14.13
N ILE A 136 16.41 -15.72 -13.14
CA ILE A 136 16.25 -15.36 -11.73
C ILE A 136 17.40 -16.02 -10.96
N GLY A 137 18.56 -15.38 -10.97
CA GLY A 137 19.74 -15.81 -10.21
C GLY A 137 20.19 -14.74 -9.22
N ALA A 138 20.93 -15.13 -8.18
CA ALA A 138 21.32 -14.23 -7.10
C ALA A 138 22.10 -13.00 -7.58
N LEU A 139 23.03 -13.19 -8.54
CA LEU A 139 23.82 -12.10 -9.11
C LEU A 139 22.94 -11.16 -9.96
N GLN A 140 22.03 -11.71 -10.75
CA GLN A 140 21.12 -10.94 -11.61
C GLN A 140 20.15 -10.11 -10.77
N ILE A 141 19.61 -10.68 -9.68
CA ILE A 141 18.79 -9.94 -8.72
C ILE A 141 19.60 -8.84 -8.04
N LEU A 142 20.86 -9.09 -7.67
CA LEU A 142 21.72 -8.07 -7.07
C LEU A 142 21.94 -6.88 -8.03
N VAL A 143 22.25 -7.16 -9.30
CA VAL A 143 22.41 -6.12 -10.33
C VAL A 143 21.11 -5.37 -10.56
N ALA A 144 19.98 -6.07 -10.71
CA ALA A 144 18.66 -5.46 -10.88
C ALA A 144 18.26 -4.59 -9.67
N SER A 145 18.56 -5.05 -8.45
CA SER A 145 18.33 -4.28 -7.22
C SER A 145 19.15 -2.99 -7.20
N LEU A 146 20.43 -3.06 -7.55
CA LEU A 146 21.32 -1.89 -7.61
C LEU A 146 20.81 -0.87 -8.64
N VAL A 147 20.42 -1.33 -9.83
CA VAL A 147 19.85 -0.49 -10.89
C VAL A 147 18.59 0.20 -10.37
N LEU A 148 17.67 -0.54 -9.74
CA LEU A 148 16.45 0.03 -9.16
C LEU A 148 16.75 1.09 -8.10
N VAL A 149 17.69 0.84 -7.19
CA VAL A 149 18.06 1.80 -6.13
C VAL A 149 18.66 3.07 -6.72
N VAL A 150 19.61 2.95 -7.66
CA VAL A 150 20.27 4.11 -8.29
C VAL A 150 19.26 4.95 -9.06
N ILE A 151 18.41 4.30 -9.86
CA ILE A 151 17.36 4.98 -10.63
C ILE A 151 16.36 5.67 -9.68
N SER A 152 15.86 4.95 -8.67
CA SER A 152 14.88 5.49 -7.71
C SER A 152 15.46 6.66 -6.92
N PHE A 153 16.72 6.58 -6.50
CA PHE A 153 17.42 7.66 -5.81
C PHE A 153 17.56 8.88 -6.72
N GLY A 154 18.01 8.70 -7.96
CA GLY A 154 18.14 9.78 -8.94
C GLY A 154 16.81 10.50 -9.19
N PHE A 155 15.70 9.76 -9.32
CA PHE A 155 14.39 10.36 -9.52
C PHE A 155 13.83 11.07 -8.28
N THR A 156 14.02 10.49 -7.09
CA THR A 156 13.56 11.11 -5.84
C THR A 156 14.28 12.44 -5.60
N PHE A 157 15.59 12.49 -5.91
CA PHE A 157 16.39 13.69 -5.74
C PHE A 157 15.99 14.83 -6.71
N VAL A 158 15.58 14.49 -7.94
CA VAL A 158 15.32 15.46 -9.01
C VAL A 158 13.84 15.82 -9.19
N GLY A 159 12.88 14.97 -8.80
CA GLY A 159 11.48 15.11 -9.20
C GLY A 159 10.60 16.03 -8.34
N GLY A 160 10.86 16.12 -7.03
CA GLY A 160 9.96 16.79 -6.07
C GLY A 160 8.56 16.16 -5.96
N LEU A 161 7.74 16.63 -5.01
CA LEU A 161 6.44 16.02 -4.70
C LEU A 161 5.46 16.00 -5.89
N LYS A 162 5.50 17.05 -6.73
CA LYS A 162 4.62 17.15 -7.90
C LYS A 162 4.88 16.03 -8.92
N SER A 163 6.14 15.72 -9.21
CA SER A 163 6.50 14.63 -10.13
C SER A 163 6.07 13.27 -9.60
N ILE A 164 6.19 13.05 -8.29
CA ILE A 164 5.74 11.83 -7.61
C ILE A 164 4.23 11.64 -7.81
N ILE A 165 3.43 12.67 -7.53
CA ILE A 165 1.96 12.59 -7.63
C ILE A 165 1.48 12.28 -9.06
N TRP A 166 2.14 12.85 -10.08
CA TRP A 166 1.81 12.55 -11.47
C TRP A 166 2.25 11.13 -11.88
N ASN A 167 3.41 10.66 -11.41
CA ASN A 167 3.84 9.29 -11.63
C ASN A 167 2.89 8.29 -10.98
N ASP A 168 2.42 8.58 -9.76
CA ASP A 168 1.45 7.76 -9.05
C ASP A 168 0.12 7.67 -9.81
N LEU A 169 -0.37 8.78 -10.38
CA LEU A 169 -1.57 8.76 -11.21
C LEU A 169 -1.41 7.82 -12.42
N ILE A 170 -0.28 7.91 -13.13
CA ILE A 170 -0.01 7.06 -14.29
C ILE A 170 0.05 5.59 -13.86
N GLN A 171 0.71 5.30 -12.74
CA GLN A 171 0.81 3.96 -12.18
C GLN A 171 -0.56 3.41 -11.78
N PHE A 172 -1.40 4.22 -11.13
CA PHE A 172 -2.78 3.88 -10.79
C PHE A 172 -3.61 3.54 -12.03
N ILE A 173 -3.57 4.37 -13.07
CA ILE A 173 -4.30 4.13 -14.32
C ILE A 173 -3.85 2.81 -14.97
N ILE A 174 -2.53 2.55 -15.02
CA ILE A 174 -1.99 1.31 -15.58
C ILE A 174 -2.46 0.11 -14.76
N TYR A 175 -2.39 0.17 -13.43
CA TYR A 175 -2.82 -0.94 -12.57
C TYR A 175 -4.30 -1.26 -12.70
N VAL A 176 -5.16 -0.25 -12.62
CA VAL A 176 -6.61 -0.44 -12.80
C VAL A 176 -6.91 -0.95 -14.21
N GLY A 177 -6.25 -0.39 -15.24
CA GLY A 177 -6.40 -0.81 -16.62
C GLY A 177 -6.01 -2.27 -16.83
N VAL A 178 -4.87 -2.71 -16.30
CA VAL A 178 -4.41 -4.10 -16.37
C VAL A 178 -5.37 -5.04 -15.61
N ALA A 179 -5.82 -4.65 -14.42
CA ALA A 179 -6.76 -5.44 -13.64
C ALA A 179 -8.09 -5.66 -14.40
N VAL A 180 -8.66 -4.59 -14.96
CA VAL A 180 -9.88 -4.67 -15.78
C VAL A 180 -9.64 -5.50 -17.04
N ALA A 181 -8.52 -5.29 -17.74
CA ALA A 181 -8.18 -6.06 -18.94
C ALA A 181 -8.07 -7.56 -18.65
N ILE A 182 -7.41 -7.94 -17.55
CA ILE A 182 -7.31 -9.35 -17.12
C ILE A 182 -8.69 -9.91 -16.80
N LEU A 183 -9.53 -9.18 -16.05
CA LEU A 183 -10.88 -9.64 -15.72
C LEU A 183 -11.73 -9.86 -16.99
N VAL A 184 -11.70 -8.92 -17.93
CA VAL A 184 -12.42 -9.03 -19.20
C VAL A 184 -11.88 -10.20 -20.03
N PHE A 185 -10.55 -10.34 -20.12
CA PHE A 185 -9.91 -11.43 -20.85
C PHE A 185 -10.29 -12.80 -20.27
N LEU A 186 -10.20 -12.97 -18.95
CA LEU A 186 -10.59 -14.21 -18.28
C LEU A 186 -12.08 -14.51 -18.46
N TRP A 187 -12.95 -13.49 -18.38
CA TRP A 187 -14.37 -13.64 -18.61
C TRP A 187 -14.68 -14.12 -20.03
N MET A 188 -13.99 -13.58 -21.04
CA MET A 188 -14.15 -13.98 -22.44
C MET A 188 -13.58 -15.38 -22.74
N LEU A 189 -12.62 -15.85 -21.94
CA LEU A 189 -11.98 -17.16 -22.11
C LEU A 189 -12.88 -18.31 -21.66
N ILE A 190 -13.84 -18.04 -20.78
CA ILE A 190 -14.77 -19.05 -20.26
C ILE A 190 -15.87 -19.27 -21.30
N PRO A 191 -15.98 -20.45 -21.93
CA PRO A 191 -16.97 -20.73 -22.96
C PRO A 191 -18.34 -21.05 -22.33
N ALA A 192 -18.87 -20.15 -21.50
CA ALA A 192 -20.16 -20.31 -20.82
C ALA A 192 -20.93 -18.99 -20.74
N PRO A 193 -22.27 -19.02 -20.73
CA PRO A 193 -23.07 -17.82 -20.49
C PRO A 193 -22.78 -17.23 -19.10
N GLY A 194 -22.75 -15.90 -18.99
CA GLY A 194 -22.45 -15.21 -17.72
C GLY A 194 -23.31 -15.65 -16.54
N ARG A 195 -24.58 -16.01 -16.76
CA ARG A 195 -25.48 -16.54 -15.73
C ARG A 195 -25.00 -17.88 -15.17
N MET A 196 -24.43 -18.74 -16.01
CA MET A 196 -23.88 -20.03 -15.60
C MET A 196 -22.59 -19.84 -14.80
N ILE A 197 -21.75 -18.88 -15.20
CA ILE A 197 -20.54 -18.50 -14.46
C ILE A 197 -20.90 -17.98 -13.08
N LEU A 198 -21.84 -17.04 -12.98
CA LEU A 198 -22.30 -16.50 -11.70
C LEU A 198 -22.94 -17.56 -10.82
N GLY A 199 -23.78 -18.44 -11.38
CA GLY A 199 -24.36 -19.57 -10.64
C GLY A 199 -23.28 -20.48 -10.06
N ALA A 200 -22.27 -20.87 -10.84
CA ALA A 200 -21.16 -21.68 -10.36
C ALA A 200 -20.35 -21.00 -9.24
N LEU A 201 -20.15 -19.67 -9.32
CA LEU A 201 -19.48 -18.91 -8.26
C LEU A 201 -20.31 -18.83 -6.97
N GLU A 202 -21.63 -18.75 -7.07
CA GLU A 202 -22.54 -18.76 -5.92
C GLU A 202 -22.61 -20.15 -5.27
N ASP A 203 -22.70 -21.21 -6.07
CA ASP A 203 -22.73 -22.62 -5.63
C ASP A 203 -21.45 -23.01 -4.88
N GLU A 204 -20.30 -22.54 -5.36
CA GLU A 204 -18.99 -22.71 -4.71
C GLU A 204 -18.72 -21.67 -3.59
N HIS A 205 -19.72 -20.83 -3.26
CA HIS A 205 -19.64 -19.78 -2.24
C HIS A 205 -18.50 -18.76 -2.42
N LYS A 206 -17.97 -18.62 -3.65
CA LYS A 206 -16.86 -17.72 -3.99
C LYS A 206 -17.17 -16.25 -3.73
N LEU A 207 -18.43 -15.87 -3.90
CA LEU A 207 -18.90 -14.47 -3.78
C LEU A 207 -19.19 -14.05 -2.33
N ARG A 208 -18.89 -14.90 -1.35
CA ARG A 208 -19.12 -14.59 0.06
C ARG A 208 -18.24 -13.41 0.51
N LEU A 209 -18.89 -12.35 0.99
CA LEU A 209 -18.20 -11.14 1.48
C LEU A 209 -18.00 -11.13 3.01
N LEU A 210 -18.92 -11.72 3.76
CA LEU A 210 -18.91 -11.71 5.22
C LEU A 210 -18.96 -13.14 5.77
N ASP A 211 -18.05 -13.46 6.68
CA ASP A 211 -18.08 -14.72 7.44
C ASP A 211 -18.37 -14.46 8.92
N PHE A 212 -19.59 -14.76 9.36
CA PHE A 212 -20.05 -14.60 10.74
C PHE A 212 -19.65 -15.75 11.68
N SER A 213 -18.86 -16.72 11.23
CA SER A 213 -18.43 -17.81 12.10
C SER A 213 -17.51 -17.33 13.22
N LEU A 214 -17.63 -17.99 14.37
CA LEU A 214 -16.86 -17.68 15.58
C LEU A 214 -15.54 -18.45 15.66
N GLY A 215 -15.13 -19.09 14.55
CA GLY A 215 -13.92 -19.90 14.49
C GLY A 215 -12.66 -19.05 14.49
N VAL A 216 -11.81 -19.23 15.50
CA VAL A 216 -10.53 -18.49 15.65
C VAL A 216 -9.49 -18.85 14.59
N SER A 217 -9.67 -19.93 13.84
CA SER A 217 -8.81 -20.35 12.74
C SER A 217 -9.11 -19.65 11.41
N LYS A 218 -10.16 -18.82 11.34
CA LYS A 218 -10.57 -18.13 10.11
C LYS A 218 -10.10 -16.67 10.10
N PRO A 219 -9.07 -16.34 9.30
CA PRO A 219 -8.40 -15.04 9.38
C PRO A 219 -9.29 -13.86 8.96
N PHE A 220 -10.29 -14.09 8.10
CA PHE A 220 -11.20 -13.06 7.59
C PHE A 220 -12.65 -13.26 8.06
N SER A 221 -12.86 -13.96 9.17
CA SER A 221 -14.14 -13.92 9.85
C SER A 221 -14.41 -12.51 10.39
N LEU A 222 -15.68 -12.11 10.46
CA LEU A 222 -16.08 -10.82 10.97
C LEU A 222 -15.61 -10.63 12.42
N LEU A 223 -15.61 -11.70 13.22
CA LEU A 223 -15.04 -11.70 14.57
C LEU A 223 -13.54 -11.38 14.54
N ALA A 224 -12.76 -12.08 13.71
CA ALA A 224 -11.32 -11.83 13.57
C ALA A 224 -11.04 -10.40 13.09
N ILE A 225 -11.87 -9.85 12.21
CA ILE A 225 -11.71 -8.50 11.67
C ILE A 225 -12.06 -7.42 12.69
N ILE A 226 -13.20 -7.54 13.37
CA ILE A 226 -13.62 -6.55 14.37
C ILE A 226 -12.66 -6.54 15.57
N THR A 227 -12.03 -7.68 15.88
CA THR A 227 -11.06 -7.79 16.96
C THR A 227 -9.62 -7.59 16.46
N GLY A 228 -8.97 -8.65 16.01
CA GLY A 228 -7.57 -8.66 15.57
C GLY A 228 -7.30 -7.73 14.38
N GLY A 229 -8.12 -7.76 13.35
CA GLY A 229 -7.94 -6.92 12.15
C GLY A 229 -8.03 -5.42 12.47
N THR A 230 -8.98 -5.04 13.32
CA THR A 230 -9.14 -3.65 13.77
C THR A 230 -7.98 -3.24 14.67
N LEU A 231 -7.55 -4.08 15.60
CA LEU A 231 -6.38 -3.80 16.46
C LEU A 231 -5.09 -3.65 15.65
N LEU A 232 -4.85 -4.53 14.67
CA LEU A 232 -3.72 -4.42 13.74
C LEU A 232 -3.79 -3.13 12.94
N SER A 233 -4.99 -2.76 12.47
CA SER A 233 -5.20 -1.51 11.72
C SER A 233 -5.02 -0.27 12.59
N ILE A 234 -5.39 -0.31 13.88
CA ILE A 234 -5.10 0.76 14.85
C ILE A 234 -3.59 0.89 15.04
N GLY A 235 -2.88 -0.24 15.15
CA GLY A 235 -1.43 -0.26 15.25
C GLY A 235 -0.76 0.37 14.02
N ASN A 236 -1.25 0.06 12.83
CA ASN A 236 -0.79 0.69 11.59
C ASN A 236 -1.13 2.19 11.60
N PHE A 237 -2.41 2.57 11.53
CA PHE A 237 -2.83 3.96 11.31
C PHE A 237 -2.57 4.92 12.48
N GLY A 238 -2.35 4.38 13.68
CA GLY A 238 -2.25 5.19 14.89
C GLY A 238 -0.90 5.17 15.56
N LEU A 239 -0.06 4.16 15.29
CA LEU A 239 1.22 3.95 15.98
C LEU A 239 2.41 3.80 15.02
N ASP A 240 2.19 3.77 13.71
CA ASP A 240 3.22 3.79 12.69
C ASP A 240 3.43 5.23 12.20
N GLN A 241 4.68 5.71 12.25
CA GLN A 241 5.06 7.08 11.91
C GLN A 241 4.77 7.45 10.44
N ASP A 242 4.67 6.48 9.54
CA ASP A 242 4.39 6.76 8.12
C ASP A 242 2.90 6.95 7.83
N THR A 243 2.03 6.33 8.64
CA THR A 243 0.59 6.22 8.34
C THR A 243 -0.30 6.91 9.37
N THR A 244 0.27 7.46 10.44
CA THR A 244 -0.39 8.28 11.47
C THR A 244 -0.21 9.77 11.21
#